data_AF-A0A934MP30-F1
#
_entry.id   AF-A0A934MP30-F1
#
_cell.length_a   1.000
_cell.length_b   1.000
_cell.length_c   1.000
_cell.angle_alpha   90.00
_cell.angle_beta   90.00
_cell.angle_gamma   90.00
#
_symmetry.space_group_name_H-M   'P 1'
#
loop_
_entity.id
_entity.type
_entity.pdbx_description
1 polymer ?
#
loop_
_entity_poly.entity_id
_entity_poly.type
_entity_poly.pdbx_seq_one_letter_code
_entity_poly.pdbx_strand_id
1 'polypeptide(L)'
;MHLNNMFPIIQTEIERMDFSFEEIHYKALLEKEYRFIVEHQEALRKRAYELYQAVLKGDAFYSRVSNDFVQLESNYRNFNK
;
A
#
# COMPACT_ATOMS: atom_id res chain seq x y z
N MET A 1 -2.58 -7.72 4.62
CA MET A 1 -2.37 -6.46 3.86
C MET A 1 -3.53 -6.22 2.92
N HIS A 2 -4.10 -5.02 2.95
CA HIS A 2 -5.24 -4.59 2.13
C HIS A 2 -4.76 -3.87 0.87
N LEU A 3 -4.38 -4.62 -0.16
CA LEU A 3 -3.86 -4.06 -1.42
C LEU A 3 -4.89 -3.23 -2.19
N ASN A 4 -6.18 -3.51 -1.98
CA ASN A 4 -7.29 -2.73 -2.54
C ASN A 4 -7.31 -1.28 -2.04
N ASN A 5 -6.73 -1.01 -0.88
CA ASN A 5 -6.64 0.32 -0.29
C ASN A 5 -5.27 0.98 -0.52
N MET A 6 -4.45 0.48 -1.45
CA MET A 6 -3.18 1.13 -1.77
C MET A 6 -3.42 2.51 -2.42
N PHE A 7 -2.44 3.42 -2.26
CA PHE A 7 -2.52 4.78 -2.78
C PHE A 7 -1.12 5.26 -3.18
N PRO A 8 -1.03 6.17 -4.17
CA PRO A 8 0.22 6.83 -4.54
C PRO A 8 0.67 7.75 -3.41
N ILE A 9 1.98 7.79 -3.15
CA ILE A 9 2.57 8.62 -2.08
C ILE A 9 3.46 9.71 -2.68
N ILE A 10 3.63 10.80 -1.92
CA ILE A 10 4.66 11.81 -2.17
C ILE A 10 5.78 11.56 -1.17
N GLN A 11 7.04 11.54 -1.63
CA GLN A 11 8.18 11.20 -0.78
C GLN A 11 8.37 12.14 0.42
N THR A 12 7.93 13.41 0.30
CA THR A 12 7.98 14.40 1.38
C THR A 12 6.93 14.18 2.46
N GLU A 13 5.85 13.46 2.14
CA GLU A 13 4.70 13.24 3.03
C GLU A 13 4.75 11.87 3.71
N ILE A 14 5.90 11.18 3.65
CA ILE A 14 6.10 9.89 4.32
C ILE A 14 7.34 9.94 5.19
N GLU A 15 7.26 9.26 6.33
CA GLU A 15 8.37 9.07 7.25
C GLU A 15 8.66 7.58 7.44
N ARG A 16 9.93 7.28 7.70
CA ARG A 16 10.33 5.92 8.03
C ARG A 16 10.06 5.67 9.50
N MET A 17 9.23 4.68 9.78
CA MET A 17 9.00 4.23 11.14
C MET A 17 10.23 3.48 11.67
N ASP A 18 10.71 3.89 12.84
CA ASP A 18 11.72 3.17 13.60
C ASP A 18 11.03 2.41 14.75
N PHE A 19 10.98 1.09 14.63
CA PHE A 19 10.29 0.22 15.59
C PHE A 19 10.92 0.25 16.99
N SER A 20 12.12 0.78 17.16
CA SER A 20 12.79 0.86 18.46
C SER A 20 12.14 1.84 19.43
N PHE A 21 11.36 2.81 18.94
CA PHE A 21 10.63 3.78 19.76
C PHE A 21 9.25 3.28 20.24
N GLU A 22 8.82 2.11 19.77
CA GLU A 22 7.51 1.56 20.09
C GLU A 22 7.51 0.73 21.38
N GLU A 23 6.33 0.56 21.97
CA GLU A 23 6.12 -0.33 23.12
C GLU A 23 6.50 -1.78 22.78
N ILE A 24 7.00 -2.52 23.77
CA ILE A 24 7.65 -3.85 23.59
C ILE A 24 6.74 -4.84 22.86
N HIS A 25 5.45 -4.93 23.20
CA HIS A 25 4.54 -5.86 22.55
C HIS A 25 4.22 -5.42 21.11
N TYR A 26 4.04 -4.12 20.89
CA TYR A 26 3.76 -3.61 19.55
C TYR A 26 4.98 -3.74 18.61
N LYS A 27 6.18 -3.42 19.10
CA LYS A 27 7.43 -3.68 18.40
C LYS A 27 7.57 -5.13 17.97
N ALA A 28 7.33 -6.07 18.88
CA ALA A 28 7.43 -7.50 18.59
C ALA A 28 6.42 -7.96 17.52
N LEU A 29 5.25 -7.33 17.45
CA LEU A 29 4.28 -7.54 16.38
C LEU A 29 4.81 -7.00 15.04
N LEU A 30 5.22 -5.74 14.99
CA LEU A 30 5.74 -5.08 13.79
C LEU A 30 6.93 -5.83 13.18
N GLU A 31 7.86 -6.32 14.01
CA GLU A 31 9.00 -7.10 13.54
C GLU A 31 8.58 -8.43 12.90
N LYS A 32 7.55 -9.10 13.44
CA LYS A 32 7.01 -10.34 12.86
C LYS A 32 6.34 -10.06 11.52
N GLU A 33 5.51 -9.02 11.46
CA GLU A 33 4.84 -8.59 10.23
C GLU A 33 5.85 -8.20 9.15
N TYR A 34 6.88 -7.43 9.53
CA TYR A 34 7.95 -7.02 8.63
C TYR A 34 8.70 -8.22 8.03
N ARG A 35 9.07 -9.21 8.86
CA ARG A 35 9.72 -10.45 8.37
C ARG A 35 8.83 -11.18 7.36
N PHE A 36 7.55 -11.33 7.66
CA PHE A 36 6.60 -11.98 6.76
C PHE A 36 6.49 -11.22 5.42
N ILE A 37 6.43 -9.89 5.46
CA ILE A 37 6.36 -9.04 4.27
C ILE A 37 7.63 -9.19 3.41
N VAL A 38 8.81 -9.17 4.03
CA VAL A 38 10.09 -9.32 3.31
C VAL A 38 10.18 -10.68 2.62
N GLU A 39 9.78 -11.76 3.31
CA GLU A 39 9.79 -13.12 2.76
C GLU A 39 8.85 -13.27 1.55
N HIS A 40 7.69 -12.60 1.58
CA HIS A 40 6.65 -12.73 0.56
C HIS A 40 6.59 -11.55 -0.43
N GLN A 41 7.58 -10.64 -0.41
CA GLN A 41 7.51 -9.34 -1.10
C GLN A 41 7.22 -9.46 -2.60
N GLU A 42 7.79 -10.46 -3.27
CA GLU A 42 7.60 -10.66 -4.72
C GLU A 42 6.17 -11.10 -5.05
N ALA A 43 5.60 -12.00 -4.24
CA ALA A 43 4.21 -12.41 -4.40
C ALA A 43 3.24 -11.24 -4.14
N LEU A 44 3.56 -10.38 -3.17
CA LEU A 44 2.78 -9.19 -2.84
C LEU A 44 2.84 -8.16 -3.96
N ARG A 45 4.03 -7.90 -4.53
CA ARG A 45 4.21 -7.02 -5.69
C ARG A 45 3.42 -7.51 -6.90
N LYS A 46 3.50 -8.81 -7.19
CA LYS A 46 2.73 -9.42 -8.29
C LYS A 46 1.23 -9.25 -8.10
N ARG A 47 0.70 -9.55 -6.91
CA ARG A 47 -0.73 -9.38 -6.60
C ARG A 47 -1.19 -7.93 -6.68
N ALA A 48 -0.38 -6.99 -6.21
CA ALA A 48 -0.67 -5.56 -6.30
C ALA A 48 -0.74 -5.10 -7.76
N TYR A 49 0.20 -5.55 -8.59
CA TYR A 49 0.20 -5.27 -10.02
C TYR A 49 -1.03 -5.87 -10.73
N GLU A 50 -1.36 -7.13 -10.47
CA GLU A 50 -2.54 -7.79 -11.04
C GLU A 50 -3.83 -7.07 -10.67
N LEU A 51 -3.98 -6.67 -9.40
CA LEU A 51 -5.12 -5.90 -8.91
C LEU A 51 -5.23 -4.54 -9.62
N TYR A 52 -4.11 -3.81 -9.70
CA TYR A 52 -4.05 -2.53 -10.39
C TYR A 52 -4.49 -2.64 -11.85
N GLN A 53 -3.95 -3.63 -12.57
CA GLN A 53 -4.32 -3.90 -13.97
C GLN A 53 -5.79 -4.30 -14.11
N ALA A 54 -6.35 -5.07 -13.17
CA ALA A 54 -7.76 -5.46 -13.21
C ALA A 54 -8.69 -4.25 -13.01
N VAL A 55 -8.37 -3.36 -12.07
CA VAL A 55 -9.11 -2.11 -11.85
C VAL A 55 -9.05 -1.20 -13.08
N LEU A 56 -7.87 -1.03 -13.68
CA LEU A 56 -7.70 -0.22 -14.89
C LEU A 56 -8.44 -0.79 -16.12
N LYS A 57 -8.55 -2.12 -16.20
CA LYS A 57 -9.32 -2.79 -17.26
C LYS A 57 -10.84 -2.72 -17.03
N GLY A 58 -11.29 -2.16 -15.90
CA GLY A 58 -12.71 -2.00 -15.59
C GLY A 58 -13.38 -3.25 -15.04
N ASP A 59 -12.65 -4.13 -14.36
CA ASP A 59 -13.24 -5.29 -13.69
C ASP A 59 -14.27 -4.84 -12.63
N ALA A 60 -15.53 -5.23 -12.81
CA ALA A 60 -16.63 -4.74 -11.99
C ALA A 60 -16.50 -5.07 -10.49
N PHE A 61 -15.87 -6.19 -10.14
CA PHE A 61 -15.68 -6.57 -8.74
C PHE A 61 -14.52 -5.77 -8.15
N TYR A 62 -13.36 -5.77 -8.81
CA TYR A 62 -12.17 -5.11 -8.28
C TYR A 62 -12.32 -3.59 -8.22
N SER A 63 -12.97 -2.97 -9.22
CA SER A 63 -13.23 -1.53 -9.21
C SER A 63 -14.21 -1.09 -8.13
N ARG A 64 -15.10 -1.98 -7.66
CA ARG A 64 -16.04 -1.67 -6.56
C ARG A 64 -15.39 -1.71 -5.18
N VAL A 65 -14.40 -2.57 -5.00
CA VAL A 65 -13.78 -2.86 -3.68
C VAL A 65 -12.42 -2.21 -3.49
N SER A 66 -11.86 -1.62 -4.55
CA SER A 66 -10.55 -0.94 -4.53
C SER A 66 -10.70 0.57 -4.60
N ASN A 67 -9.66 1.28 -4.18
CA ASN A 67 -9.55 2.71 -4.41
C ASN A 67 -9.59 3.03 -5.91
N ASP A 68 -10.08 4.21 -6.24
CA ASP A 68 -9.95 4.76 -7.59
C ASP A 68 -8.50 5.20 -7.82
N PHE A 69 -7.69 4.28 -8.35
CA PHE A 69 -6.27 4.53 -8.60
C PHE A 69 -6.04 5.66 -9.60
N VAL A 70 -6.90 5.81 -10.61
CA VAL A 70 -6.76 6.86 -11.63
C VAL A 70 -7.03 8.24 -11.02
N GLN A 71 -8.07 8.35 -10.20
CA GLN A 71 -8.37 9.58 -9.49
C GLN A 71 -7.26 9.93 -8.48
N LEU A 72 -6.72 8.96 -7.76
CA LEU A 72 -5.62 9.21 -6.82
C LEU A 72 -4.34 9.64 -7.55
N GLU A 73 -3.95 8.96 -8.63
CA GLU A 73 -2.74 9.29 -9.39
C GLU A 73 -2.81 10.64 -10.11
N SER A 74 -4.01 11.08 -10.51
CA SER A 74 -4.20 12.41 -11.10
C SER A 74 -4.13 13.53 -10.06
N ASN A 75 -4.55 13.27 -8.81
CA ASN A 75 -4.67 14.30 -7.79
C ASN A 75 -3.53 14.32 -6.77
N TYR A 76 -2.78 13.24 -6.57
CA TYR A 76 -1.80 13.16 -5.47
C TYR A 76 -0.76 14.28 -5.55
N ARG A 77 -0.36 14.71 -6.75
CA ARG A 77 0.60 15.83 -6.93
C ARG A 77 0.06 17.20 -6.57
N ASN A 78 -1.26 17.35 -6.46
CA ASN A 78 -1.90 18.61 -6.05
C ASN A 78 -1.94 18.80 -4.54
N PHE A 79 -1.41 17.88 -3.74
CA PHE A 79 -1.41 17.97 -2.28
C PHE A 79 -0.78 19.27 -1.74
N ASN A 80 0.26 19.77 -2.42
CA ASN A 80 0.99 20.99 -2.02
C ASN A 80 0.57 22.24 -2.82
N LYS A 81 -0.57 22.21 -3.50
CA LYS A 81 -1.17 23.38 -4.17
C LYS A 81 -2.29 23.94 -3.32
#